data_AF-A0A517X090-F1
#
_entry.id   AF-A0A517X090-F1
#
_cell.length_a   1.000
_cell.length_b   1.000
_cell.length_c   1.000
_cell.angle_alpha   90.00
_cell.angle_beta   90.00
_cell.angle_gamma   90.00
#
_symmetry.space_group_name_H-M   'P 1'
#
loop_
_entity.id
_entity.type
_entity.pdbx_description
1 polymer ?
#
loop_
_entity_poly.entity_id
_entity_poly.type
_entity_poly.pdbx_seq_one_letter_code
_entity_poly.pdbx_strand_id
1 'polypeptide(L)'
;MRNTSAHRPLDSYAKTLFEQHSAHSGCGIALRRGDARLRLNEILQAELAVKQQEMINEQITDNIARQQAEHELNMQYLMQFGVRADERQQFQQLLEQVAKQGHLSLREIANRTHVLAQRNGSEDLSASTTVPSEPRE
;
A
#
# COMPACT_ATOMS: atom_id res chain seq x y z
N MET A 1 21.78 -17.65 11.00
CA MET A 1 21.33 -18.52 9.89
C MET A 1 21.98 -19.89 10.03
N ARG A 2 21.21 -20.96 10.22
CA ARG A 2 21.67 -22.35 10.05
C ARG A 2 20.48 -23.25 9.75
N ASN A 3 20.62 -24.00 8.66
CA ASN A 3 19.71 -25.01 8.11
C ASN A 3 19.04 -25.88 9.18
N THR A 4 17.72 -25.76 9.32
CA THR A 4 16.90 -26.88 9.81
C THR A 4 16.31 -27.56 8.58
N SER A 5 16.66 -28.84 8.43
CA SER A 5 16.31 -29.74 7.33
C SER A 5 14.93 -29.46 6.74
N ALA A 6 14.94 -29.18 5.44
CA ALA A 6 13.77 -29.09 4.60
C ALA A 6 12.97 -30.39 4.66
N HIS A 7 12.04 -30.48 5.61
CA HIS A 7 10.93 -31.41 5.46
C HIS A 7 10.01 -30.75 4.44
N ARG A 8 10.25 -31.05 3.15
CA ARG A 8 9.31 -30.68 2.11
C ARG A 8 8.00 -31.42 2.44
N PRO A 9 6.85 -30.75 2.46
CA PRO A 9 5.57 -31.43 2.63
C PRO A 9 5.32 -32.50 1.54
N LEU A 10 6.11 -32.47 0.46
CA LEU A 10 6.11 -33.43 -0.65
C LEU A 10 7.03 -34.65 -0.46
N ASP A 11 7.94 -34.65 0.52
CA ASP A 11 8.76 -35.85 0.82
C ASP A 11 7.93 -36.77 1.71
N SER A 12 6.97 -37.42 1.07
CA SER A 12 5.99 -38.27 1.73
C SER A 12 6.55 -39.67 1.99
N TYR A 13 6.01 -40.27 3.05
CA TYR A 13 5.99 -41.71 3.34
C TYR A 13 5.65 -42.62 2.14
N ALA A 14 5.25 -42.06 0.99
CA ALA A 14 4.85 -42.80 -0.19
C ALA A 14 6.02 -43.33 -1.03
N LYS A 15 7.24 -42.76 -0.92
CA LYS A 15 8.37 -43.22 -1.75
C LYS A 15 8.71 -44.69 -1.49
N THR A 16 8.74 -45.09 -0.22
CA THR A 16 8.93 -46.50 0.19
C THR A 16 7.77 -47.41 -0.23
N LEU A 17 6.52 -46.92 -0.16
CA LEU A 17 5.34 -47.70 -0.58
C LEU A 17 5.25 -47.87 -2.11
N PHE A 18 5.67 -46.87 -2.87
CA PHE A 18 5.74 -46.94 -4.34
C PHE A 18 6.87 -47.84 -4.84
N GLU A 19 7.94 -48.00 -4.06
CA GLU A 19 9.03 -48.94 -4.33
C GLU A 19 8.63 -50.39 -4.00
N GLN A 20 7.76 -50.59 -2.99
CA GLN A 20 7.29 -51.92 -2.57
C GLN A 20 6.22 -52.53 -3.48
N HIS A 21 5.42 -51.70 -4.17
CA HIS A 21 4.35 -52.17 -5.05
C HIS A 21 4.59 -51.76 -6.50
N SER A 22 4.63 -52.76 -7.40
CA SER A 22 4.79 -52.51 -8.84
C SER A 22 3.64 -51.64 -9.37
N ALA A 23 3.97 -50.77 -10.33
CA ALA A 23 3.01 -49.79 -10.86
C ALA A 23 1.78 -50.42 -11.53
N HIS A 24 1.87 -51.69 -11.93
CA HIS A 24 0.80 -52.44 -12.62
C HIS A 24 0.00 -53.35 -11.66
N SER A 25 0.45 -53.50 -10.41
CA SER A 25 -0.33 -54.19 -9.39
C SER A 25 -1.57 -53.36 -9.01
N GLY A 26 -2.67 -54.03 -8.66
CA GLY A 26 -3.89 -53.33 -8.20
C GLY A 26 -3.61 -52.38 -7.03
N CYS A 27 -2.74 -52.78 -6.10
CA CYS A 27 -2.31 -51.95 -4.97
C CYS A 27 -1.48 -50.74 -5.43
N GLY A 28 -0.49 -50.93 -6.30
CA GLY A 28 0.33 -49.84 -6.85
C GLY A 28 -0.49 -48.82 -7.67
N ILE A 29 -1.50 -49.29 -8.41
CA ILE A 29 -2.45 -48.41 -9.13
C ILE A 29 -3.28 -47.59 -8.13
N ALA A 30 -3.80 -48.21 -7.08
CA ALA A 30 -4.60 -47.53 -6.06
C ALA A 30 -3.79 -46.46 -5.31
N LEU A 31 -2.55 -46.77 -4.91
CA LEU A 31 -1.65 -45.82 -4.24
C LEU A 31 -1.37 -44.59 -5.11
N ARG A 32 -1.05 -44.79 -6.40
CA ARG A 32 -0.75 -43.67 -7.31
C ARG A 32 -1.97 -42.81 -7.60
N ARG A 33 -3.16 -43.42 -7.70
CA ARG A 33 -4.43 -42.69 -7.81
C ARG A 33 -4.73 -41.86 -6.55
N GLY A 34 -4.45 -42.41 -5.36
CA GLY A 34 -4.59 -41.69 -4.10
C GLY A 34 -3.66 -40.48 -4.01
N ASP A 35 -2.36 -40.68 -4.28
CA ASP A 35 -1.36 -39.59 -4.29
C ASP A 35 -1.69 -38.51 -5.32
N ALA A 36 -2.09 -38.90 -6.53
CA ALA A 36 -2.53 -37.94 -7.55
C ALA A 36 -3.73 -37.09 -7.09
N ARG A 37 -4.68 -37.69 -6.37
CA ARG A 37 -5.83 -36.95 -5.80
C ARG A 37 -5.41 -36.01 -4.69
N LEU A 38 -4.50 -36.43 -3.80
CA LEU A 38 -3.97 -35.57 -2.75
C LEU A 38 -3.23 -34.36 -3.34
N ARG A 39 -2.33 -34.60 -4.30
CA ARG A 39 -1.62 -33.52 -5.02
C ARG A 39 -2.58 -32.58 -5.74
N LEU A 40 -3.63 -33.12 -6.37
CA LEU A 40 -4.65 -32.28 -7.02
C LEU A 40 -5.33 -31.36 -6.02
N ASN A 41 -5.71 -31.87 -4.84
CA ASN A 41 -6.30 -31.04 -3.79
C ASN A 41 -5.33 -29.98 -3.28
N GLU A 42 -4.06 -30.30 -3.10
CA GLU A 42 -3.03 -29.33 -2.70
C GLU A 42 -2.86 -28.22 -3.75
N ILE A 43 -2.83 -28.57 -5.04
CA ILE A 43 -2.78 -27.61 -6.14
C ILE A 43 -4.00 -26.71 -6.11
N LEU A 44 -5.21 -27.25 -5.94
CA LEU A 44 -6.43 -26.45 -5.89
C LEU A 44 -6.43 -25.45 -4.71
N GLN A 45 -5.90 -25.83 -3.55
CA GLN A 45 -5.74 -24.92 -2.42
C GLN A 45 -4.69 -23.84 -2.70
N ALA A 46 -3.56 -24.22 -3.31
CA ALA A 46 -2.52 -23.28 -3.70
C ALA A 46 -3.03 -22.28 -4.76
N GLU A 47 -3.80 -22.72 -5.75
CA GLU A 47 -4.42 -21.85 -6.75
C GLU A 47 -5.36 -20.82 -6.13
N LEU A 48 -6.14 -21.23 -5.12
CA LEU A 48 -7.03 -20.31 -4.41
C LEU A 48 -6.22 -19.26 -3.62
N ALA A 49 -5.14 -19.67 -2.95
CA ALA A 49 -4.25 -18.75 -2.26
C ALA A 49 -3.55 -17.77 -3.22
N VAL A 50 -3.11 -18.25 -4.40
CA VAL A 50 -2.50 -17.40 -5.44
C VAL A 50 -3.51 -16.36 -5.94
N LYS A 51 -4.75 -16.77 -6.25
CA LYS A 51 -5.80 -15.83 -6.68
C LYS A 51 -6.11 -14.76 -5.64
N GLN A 52 -6.12 -15.11 -4.36
CA GLN A 52 -6.28 -14.14 -3.28
C GLN A 52 -5.10 -13.16 -3.22
N GLN A 53 -3.88 -13.65 -3.39
CA GLN A 53 -2.70 -12.80 -3.41
C GLN A 53 -2.67 -11.87 -4.63
N GLU A 54 -3.08 -12.34 -5.80
CA GLU A 54 -3.23 -11.53 -7.01
C GLU A 54 -4.21 -10.38 -6.80
N MET A 55 -5.39 -10.67 -6.22
CA MET A 55 -6.37 -9.63 -5.87
C MET A 55 -5.81 -8.58 -4.91
N ILE A 56 -5.08 -9.01 -3.88
CA ILE A 56 -4.43 -8.09 -2.92
C ILE A 56 -3.38 -7.23 -3.65
N ASN A 57 -2.59 -7.83 -4.53
CA ASN A 57 -1.56 -7.11 -5.28
C ASN A 57 -2.17 -6.05 -6.21
N GLU A 58 -3.28 -6.36 -6.87
CA GLU A 58 -4.03 -5.38 -7.69
C GLU A 58 -4.49 -4.20 -6.83
N GLN A 59 -5.12 -4.45 -5.68
CA GLN A 59 -5.58 -3.40 -4.76
C GLN A 59 -4.43 -2.54 -4.22
N ILE A 60 -3.29 -3.14 -3.91
CA ILE A 60 -2.10 -2.39 -3.45
C ILE A 60 -1.56 -1.52 -4.59
N THR A 61 -1.48 -2.07 -5.80
CA THR A 61 -0.96 -1.36 -6.97
C THR A 61 -1.83 -0.13 -7.28
N ASP A 62 -3.16 -0.29 -7.26
CA ASP A 62 -4.10 0.81 -7.46
C ASP A 62 -3.97 1.90 -6.38
N ASN A 63 -3.82 1.49 -5.11
CA ASN A 63 -3.63 2.44 -4.01
C ASN A 63 -2.30 3.21 -4.13
N ILE A 64 -1.22 2.54 -4.52
CA ILE A 64 0.08 3.20 -4.74
C ILE A 64 -0.04 4.20 -5.90
N ALA A 65 -0.65 3.81 -7.02
CA ALA A 65 -0.87 4.69 -8.16
C ALA A 65 -1.69 5.93 -7.77
N ARG A 66 -2.76 5.75 -6.99
CA ARG A 66 -3.57 6.86 -6.46
C ARG A 66 -2.76 7.78 -5.56
N GLN A 67 -1.99 7.24 -4.62
CA GLN A 67 -1.16 8.03 -3.71
C GLN A 67 -0.06 8.80 -4.46
N GLN A 68 0.54 8.20 -5.49
CA GLN A 68 1.53 8.87 -6.34
C GLN A 68 0.91 10.03 -7.11
N ALA A 69 -0.29 9.84 -7.70
CA ALA A 69 -1.01 10.90 -8.39
C ALA A 69 -1.42 12.04 -7.44
N GLU A 70 -1.90 11.73 -6.24
CA GLU A 70 -2.21 12.72 -5.20
C GLU A 70 -0.95 13.49 -4.76
N HIS A 71 0.18 12.79 -4.59
CA HIS A 71 1.45 13.41 -4.23
C HIS A 71 1.96 14.33 -5.35
N GLU A 72 1.92 13.89 -6.61
CA GLU A 72 2.34 14.70 -7.75
C GLU A 72 1.49 15.96 -7.88
N LEU A 73 0.17 15.83 -7.73
CA LEU A 73 -0.75 16.97 -7.68
C LEU A 73 -0.37 17.93 -6.54
N ASN A 74 -0.15 17.41 -5.33
CA ASN A 74 0.27 18.21 -4.17
C ASN A 74 1.57 18.97 -4.45
N MET A 75 2.56 18.32 -5.06
CA MET A 75 3.83 18.95 -5.42
C MET A 75 3.65 20.03 -6.48
N GLN A 76 2.80 19.82 -7.49
CA GLN A 76 2.47 20.84 -8.48
C GLN A 76 1.81 22.06 -7.83
N TYR A 77 0.86 21.85 -6.91
CA TYR A 77 0.22 22.94 -6.16
C TYR A 77 1.22 23.71 -5.28
N LEU A 78 2.09 23.01 -4.56
CA LEU A 78 3.15 23.62 -3.76
C LEU A 78 4.13 24.42 -4.63
N MET A 79 4.51 23.91 -5.81
CA MET A 79 5.44 24.63 -6.70
C MET A 79 4.79 25.87 -7.33
N GLN A 80 3.54 25.76 -7.79
CA GLN A 80 2.88 26.83 -8.54
C GLN A 80 2.28 27.90 -7.63
N PHE A 81 1.81 27.49 -6.46
CA PHE A 81 1.02 28.31 -5.56
C PHE A 81 1.47 28.21 -4.10
N GLY A 82 2.63 27.63 -3.78
CA GLY A 82 3.18 27.55 -2.41
C GLY A 82 2.22 26.98 -1.35
N VAL A 83 1.15 26.29 -1.74
CA VAL A 83 0.03 25.87 -0.91
C VAL A 83 -0.17 24.38 -1.09
N ARG A 84 -0.52 23.67 -0.01
CA ARG A 84 -0.78 22.24 -0.04
C ARG A 84 -2.14 21.97 -0.71
N ALA A 85 -2.34 20.85 -1.43
CA ALA A 85 -3.59 20.70 -2.18
C ALA A 85 -4.83 20.42 -1.31
N ASP A 86 -4.68 20.04 -0.03
CA ASP A 86 -5.76 20.00 0.96
C ASP A 86 -6.32 21.40 1.26
N GLU A 87 -5.52 22.44 1.11
CA GLU A 87 -5.91 23.85 1.27
C GLU A 87 -6.38 24.48 -0.05
N ARG A 88 -6.39 23.71 -1.17
CA ARG A 88 -6.72 24.18 -2.52
C ARG A 88 -8.05 24.92 -2.59
N GLN A 89 -9.08 24.39 -1.94
CA GLN A 89 -10.44 24.94 -2.06
C GLN A 89 -10.54 26.31 -1.37
N GLN A 90 -9.89 26.47 -0.21
CA GLN A 90 -9.81 27.73 0.52
C GLN A 90 -8.95 28.74 -0.25
N PHE A 91 -7.80 28.30 -0.79
CA PHE A 91 -6.93 29.15 -1.61
C PHE A 91 -7.62 29.61 -2.90
N GLN A 92 -8.38 28.74 -3.56
CA GLN A 92 -9.16 29.09 -4.75
C GLN A 92 -10.26 30.12 -4.44
N GLN A 93 -10.97 29.96 -3.32
CA GLN A 93 -11.96 30.95 -2.88
C GLN A 93 -11.32 32.31 -2.59
N LEU A 94 -10.16 32.33 -1.92
CA LEU A 94 -9.41 33.56 -1.68
C LEU A 94 -8.88 34.18 -2.98
N LEU A 95 -8.35 33.37 -3.90
CA LEU A 95 -7.94 33.84 -5.24
C LEU A 95 -9.11 34.49 -5.98
N GLU A 96 -10.29 33.87 -5.97
CA GLU A 96 -11.50 34.42 -6.61
C GLU A 96 -11.97 35.73 -5.94
N GLN A 97 -11.87 35.83 -4.61
CA GLN A 97 -12.17 37.06 -3.88
C GLN A 97 -11.19 38.19 -4.20
N VAL A 98 -9.89 37.89 -4.28
CA VAL A 98 -8.85 38.88 -4.61
C VAL A 98 -8.91 39.26 -6.10
N ALA A 99 -9.22 38.32 -6.99
CA ALA A 99 -9.42 38.58 -8.42
C ALA A 99 -10.61 39.51 -8.68
N LYS A 100 -11.69 39.41 -7.88
CA LYS A 100 -12.84 40.33 -7.94
C LYS A 100 -12.50 41.77 -7.53
N GLN A 101 -11.40 42.00 -6.80
CA GLN A 101 -10.89 43.34 -6.49
C GLN A 101 -10.10 43.98 -7.64
N GLY A 102 -9.86 43.21 -8.71
CA GLY A 102 -9.84 43.74 -10.07
C GLY A 102 -8.71 44.67 -10.48
N HIS A 103 -7.46 44.54 -10.01
CA HIS A 103 -6.32 45.32 -10.56
C HIS A 103 -4.95 44.64 -10.44
N LEU A 104 -4.88 43.31 -10.23
CA LEU A 104 -3.62 42.61 -9.95
C LEU A 104 -3.37 41.49 -10.96
N SER A 105 -2.12 41.31 -11.35
CA SER A 105 -1.69 40.15 -12.14
C SER A 105 -1.86 38.85 -11.35
N LEU A 106 -2.04 37.71 -12.02
CA LEU A 106 -2.20 36.40 -11.37
C LEU A 106 -1.10 36.10 -10.33
N ARG A 107 0.13 36.57 -10.58
CA ARG A 107 1.26 36.44 -9.67
C ARG A 107 1.10 37.30 -8.41
N GLU A 108 0.62 38.54 -8.56
CA GLU A 108 0.36 39.44 -7.43
C GLU A 108 -0.84 38.99 -6.60
N ILE A 109 -1.88 38.43 -7.25
CA ILE A 109 -3.03 37.81 -6.57
C ILE A 109 -2.54 36.62 -5.76
N ALA A 110 -1.77 35.69 -6.34
CA ALA A 110 -1.22 34.54 -5.63
C ALA A 110 -0.36 34.95 -4.43
N ASN A 111 0.53 35.94 -4.60
CA ASN A 111 1.36 36.47 -3.51
C ASN A 111 0.51 37.13 -2.40
N ARG A 112 -0.53 37.89 -2.75
CA ARG A 112 -1.45 38.48 -1.74
C ARG A 112 -2.22 37.40 -1.00
N THR A 113 -2.71 36.39 -1.70
CA THR A 113 -3.42 35.27 -1.10
C THR A 113 -2.53 34.49 -0.14
N HIS A 114 -1.25 34.31 -0.48
CA HIS A 114 -0.26 33.73 0.44
C HIS A 114 -0.10 34.51 1.74
N VAL A 115 0.07 35.82 1.64
CA VAL A 115 0.22 36.68 2.83
C VAL A 115 -1.03 36.64 3.70
N LEU A 116 -2.22 36.58 3.09
CA LEU A 116 -3.49 36.44 3.81
C LEU A 116 -3.64 35.05 4.47
N ALA A 117 -3.27 33.98 3.77
CA ALA A 117 -3.31 32.62 4.30
C ALA A 117 -2.34 32.45 5.49
N GLN A 118 -1.12 32.99 5.40
CA GLN A 118 -0.16 32.97 6.51
C GLN A 118 -0.60 33.82 7.70
N ARG A 119 -1.23 34.98 7.45
CA ARG A 119 -1.76 35.84 8.52
C ARG A 119 -2.90 35.18 9.29
N ASN A 120 -3.72 34.37 8.61
CA ASN A 120 -4.84 33.65 9.22
C ASN A 120 -4.45 32.28 9.80
N GLY A 121 -3.32 31.69 9.38
CA GLY A 121 -2.77 30.44 9.94
C GLY A 121 -1.76 30.66 11.08
N SER A 122 -1.49 31.91 11.47
CA SER A 122 -0.54 32.29 12.53
C SER A 122 -1.22 32.67 13.85
N GLU A 123 -2.38 32.09 14.14
CA GLU A 123 -2.93 32.04 15.50
C GLU A 123 -2.67 30.62 16.06
N ASP A 124 -1.82 30.54 17.09
CA ASP A 124 -1.55 29.38 17.96
C ASP A 124 -0.65 28.21 17.49
N LEU A 125 0.65 28.48 17.29
CA LEU A 125 1.71 27.48 17.51
C LEU A 125 2.66 27.85 18.68
N SER A 126 2.26 28.80 19.52
CA SER A 126 3.01 29.17 20.75
C SER A 126 2.40 28.58 22.03
N ALA A 127 1.70 27.44 21.94
CA ALA A 127 1.24 26.71 23.12
C ALA A 127 2.18 25.51 23.38
N SER A 128 3.13 25.75 24.28
CA SER A 128 3.91 24.80 25.08
C SER A 128 3.55 23.32 24.93
N THR A 129 4.41 22.56 24.25
CA THR A 129 4.65 21.16 24.67
C THR A 129 5.83 21.19 25.63
N THR A 130 5.56 21.44 26.90
CA THR A 130 6.45 21.03 27.99
C THR A 130 6.62 19.52 27.90
N VAL A 131 7.82 19.08 27.50
CA VAL A 131 8.22 17.67 27.56
C VAL A 131 8.35 17.29 29.03
N PRO A 132 7.56 16.35 29.58
CA PRO A 132 7.88 15.76 30.86
C PRO A 132 8.99 14.73 30.61
N SER A 133 10.23 15.13 30.87
CA SER A 133 11.33 14.19 31.05
C SER A 133 11.18 13.54 32.42
N GLU A 134 10.53 12.38 32.48
CA GLU A 134 10.61 11.52 33.65
C GLU A 134 11.93 10.70 33.63
N PRO A 135 12.66 10.66 34.75
CA PRO A 135 13.89 9.89 34.87
C PRO A 135 13.56 8.39 35.03
N ARG A 136 14.35 7.56 34.36
CA ARG A 136 14.43 6.12 34.63
C ARG A 136 15.13 5.90 35.97
N GLU A 137 14.50 5.17 36.87
CA GLU A 137 15.14 4.35 37.89
C GLU A 137 14.70 2.89 37.72
#